data_AF-A0A7R9EBE9-F1
#
_entry.id   AF-A0A7R9EBE9-F1
#
_cell.length_a   1.000
_cell.length_b   1.000
_cell.length_c   1.000
_cell.angle_alpha   90.00
_cell.angle_beta   90.00
_cell.angle_gamma   90.00
#
_symmetry.space_group_name_H-M   'P 1'
#
loop_
_entity.id
_entity.type
_entity.pdbx_description
1 polymer ?
#
loop_
_entity_poly.entity_id
_entity_poly.type
_entity_poly.pdbx_seq_one_letter_code
_entity_poly.pdbx_strand_id
1 'polypeptide(L)'
;MQLHTIQQGGFSWVLDQDDVETILKSKKCIDRKFFKDILDKIGIGDSLITTSGEKWASHRKVILPTFKLSVLRNFISVFQIKSFELVENWASMAKGSEMDIFLELCNSSLQMTCSTLLGVNIEHNIKSLLSESPVLSEKEIQNETLFMIIGGYETTATLISFATMLLAFHPEIQNKAFQELSDIFGNDQRRPATLQDF
;
A
#
# COMPACT_ATOMS: atom_id res chain seq x y z
N MET A 1 16.26 28.94 -11.94
CA MET A 1 16.39 27.62 -12.58
C MET A 1 15.19 27.44 -13.49
N GLN A 2 15.42 27.08 -14.75
CA GLN A 2 14.37 26.86 -15.74
C GLN A 2 14.10 25.36 -15.80
N LEU A 3 12.86 24.95 -15.52
CA LEU A 3 12.47 23.53 -15.56
C LEU A 3 12.29 23.07 -17.01
N HIS A 4 12.79 21.89 -17.34
CA HIS A 4 12.52 21.20 -18.60
C HIS A 4 11.11 20.61 -18.54
N THR A 5 10.18 21.24 -19.27
CA THR A 5 8.77 20.86 -19.26
C THR A 5 8.25 20.56 -20.66
N ILE A 6 7.36 19.58 -20.76
CA ILE A 6 6.54 19.34 -21.95
C ILE A 6 5.15 19.90 -21.67
N GLN A 7 4.62 20.76 -22.56
CA GLN A 7 3.31 21.38 -22.38
C GLN A 7 2.27 20.63 -23.21
N GLN A 8 1.25 20.06 -22.57
CA GLN A 8 0.17 19.35 -23.26
C GLN A 8 -1.13 19.41 -22.46
N GLY A 9 -2.23 19.81 -23.10
CA GLY A 9 -3.58 19.76 -22.51
C GLY A 9 -3.79 20.69 -21.30
N GLY A 10 -3.03 21.78 -21.19
CA GLY A 10 -3.07 22.65 -20.01
C GLY A 10 -2.24 22.15 -18.82
N PHE A 11 -1.49 21.06 -19.00
CA PHE A 11 -0.56 20.52 -18.01
C PHE A 11 0.89 20.73 -18.46
N SER A 12 1.76 20.99 -17.48
CA SER A 12 3.21 20.96 -17.64
C SER A 12 3.75 19.64 -17.10
N TRP A 13 4.23 18.79 -18.00
CA TRP A 13 4.83 17.49 -17.66
C TRP A 13 6.31 17.67 -17.38
N VAL A 14 6.78 17.12 -16.27
CA VAL A 14 8.20 17.14 -15.86
C VAL A 14 8.66 15.69 -15.76
N LEU A 15 9.67 15.35 -16.56
CA LEU A 15 10.21 13.99 -16.65
C LEU A 15 11.70 13.92 -16.32
N ASP A 16 12.38 15.07 -16.32
CA ASP A 16 13.79 15.16 -15.97
C ASP A 16 13.99 14.98 -14.45
N GLN A 17 14.98 14.17 -14.07
CA GLN A 17 15.21 13.79 -12.68
C GLN A 17 15.52 15.01 -11.79
N ASP A 18 16.39 15.92 -12.24
CA ASP A 18 16.84 17.07 -11.45
C ASP A 18 15.68 18.06 -11.22
N ASP A 19 14.83 18.21 -12.24
CA ASP A 19 13.63 19.04 -12.16
C ASP A 19 12.56 18.41 -11.24
N VAL A 20 12.32 17.09 -11.33
CA VAL A 20 11.42 16.38 -10.42
C VAL A 20 11.89 16.50 -8.97
N GLU A 21 13.18 16.27 -8.72
CA GLU A 21 13.77 16.41 -7.39
C GLU A 21 13.61 17.84 -6.84
N THR A 22 13.87 18.84 -7.67
CA THR A 22 13.70 20.26 -7.33
C THR A 22 12.26 20.57 -6.94
N ILE A 23 11.28 20.05 -7.69
CA ILE A 23 9.85 20.23 -7.41
C ILE A 23 9.47 19.54 -6.10
N LEU A 24 9.84 18.28 -5.91
CA LEU A 24 9.46 17.48 -4.73
C LEU A 24 10.09 18.01 -3.43
N LYS A 25 11.26 18.66 -3.50
CA LYS A 25 11.92 19.32 -2.34
C LYS A 25 11.39 20.73 -2.08
N SER A 26 10.68 21.34 -3.02
CA SER A 26 10.19 22.71 -2.90
C SER A 26 8.99 22.81 -1.97
N LYS A 27 9.09 23.66 -0.94
CA LYS A 27 7.96 24.02 -0.08
C LYS A 27 6.84 24.79 -0.80
N LYS A 28 7.08 25.26 -2.03
CA LYS A 28 6.10 25.98 -2.85
C LYS A 28 5.22 25.05 -3.69
N CYS A 29 5.63 23.79 -3.87
CA CYS A 29 4.96 22.80 -4.72
C CYS A 29 4.22 21.74 -3.88
N ILE A 30 3.56 22.17 -2.82
CA ILE A 30 2.87 21.28 -1.86
C ILE A 30 1.37 21.14 -2.11
N ASP A 31 0.80 22.02 -2.94
CA ASP A 31 -0.62 21.99 -3.27
C ASP A 31 -0.93 20.78 -4.17
N ARG A 32 -1.96 20.02 -3.79
CA ARG A 32 -2.43 18.81 -4.47
C ARG A 32 -3.84 18.99 -5.02
N LYS A 33 -4.27 20.23 -5.28
CA LYS A 33 -5.62 20.59 -5.70
C LYS A 33 -6.22 19.67 -6.77
N PHE A 34 -5.48 19.35 -7.83
CA PHE A 34 -5.96 18.45 -8.87
C PHE A 34 -6.36 17.07 -8.32
N PHE A 35 -5.50 16.46 -7.50
CA PHE A 35 -5.79 15.19 -6.86
C PHE A 35 -6.93 15.33 -5.85
N LYS A 36 -6.93 16.40 -5.06
CA LYS A 36 -8.03 16.70 -4.12
C LYS A 36 -9.38 16.74 -4.84
N ASP A 37 -9.49 17.50 -5.93
CA ASP A 37 -10.74 17.66 -6.68
C ASP A 37 -11.25 16.32 -7.26
N ILE A 38 -10.35 15.40 -7.60
CA ILE A 38 -10.71 14.04 -8.03
C ILE A 38 -11.16 13.19 -6.84
N LEU A 39 -10.42 13.22 -5.73
CA LEU A 39 -10.68 12.39 -4.56
C LEU A 39 -11.91 12.84 -3.77
N ASP A 40 -12.23 14.13 -3.78
CA ASP A 40 -13.45 14.68 -3.20
C ASP A 40 -14.69 14.21 -3.99
N LYS A 41 -14.59 14.08 -5.33
CA LYS A 41 -15.70 13.56 -6.17
C LYS A 41 -16.04 12.11 -5.89
N ILE A 42 -15.06 11.29 -5.48
CA ILE A 42 -15.28 9.89 -5.09
C ILE A 42 -15.65 9.76 -3.60
N GLY A 43 -15.79 10.87 -2.88
CA GLY A 43 -16.30 10.89 -1.52
C GLY A 43 -15.29 10.53 -0.42
N ILE A 44 -13.97 10.61 -0.68
CA ILE A 44 -12.96 10.39 0.38
C ILE A 44 -13.11 11.45 1.48
N GLY A 45 -13.44 12.70 1.14
CA GLY A 45 -13.52 13.80 2.10
C GLY A 45 -12.14 14.15 2.69
N ASP A 46 -12.13 14.81 3.85
CA ASP A 46 -10.89 15.24 4.50
C ASP A 46 -10.08 14.05 5.04
N SER A 47 -8.93 13.81 4.41
CA SER A 47 -7.96 12.74 4.70
C SER A 47 -6.52 13.24 4.44
N LEU A 48 -5.51 12.39 4.66
CA LEU A 48 -4.10 12.75 4.54
C LEU A 48 -3.70 13.20 3.13
N ILE A 49 -4.40 12.74 2.10
CA ILE A 49 -4.10 13.09 0.71
C ILE A 49 -4.89 14.30 0.19
N THR A 50 -6.06 14.58 0.76
CA THR A 50 -6.96 15.66 0.33
C THR A 50 -6.79 16.94 1.16
N THR A 51 -6.20 16.85 2.35
CA THR A 51 -5.94 18.00 3.24
C THR A 51 -4.59 18.65 2.97
N SER A 52 -4.40 19.88 3.44
CA SER A 52 -3.14 20.64 3.31
C SER A 52 -2.90 21.52 4.54
N GLY A 53 -1.69 22.07 4.69
CA GLY A 53 -1.35 22.99 5.78
C GLY A 53 -1.43 22.35 7.17
N GLU A 54 -2.00 23.08 8.14
CA GLU A 54 -2.12 22.63 9.53
C GLU A 54 -2.99 21.38 9.67
N LYS A 55 -4.05 21.26 8.87
CA LYS A 55 -4.93 20.10 8.88
C LYS A 55 -4.20 18.84 8.45
N TRP A 56 -3.46 18.90 7.34
CA TRP A 56 -2.58 17.81 6.92
C TRP A 56 -1.53 17.46 7.98
N ALA A 57 -0.90 18.47 8.60
CA ALA A 57 0.10 18.25 9.64
C ALA A 57 -0.51 17.51 10.86
N SER A 58 -1.74 17.85 11.23
CA SER A 58 -2.51 17.18 12.27
C SER A 58 -2.79 15.72 11.93
N HIS A 59 -3.38 15.45 10.76
CA HIS A 59 -3.67 14.10 10.28
C HIS A 59 -2.40 13.25 10.22
N ARG A 60 -1.33 13.78 9.64
CA ARG A 60 -0.02 13.11 9.54
C ARG A 60 0.56 12.76 10.91
N LYS A 61 0.42 13.65 11.90
CA LYS A 61 0.94 13.42 13.26
C LYS A 61 0.25 12.24 13.93
N VAL A 62 -1.06 12.07 13.71
CA VAL A 62 -1.86 10.96 14.27
C VAL A 62 -1.56 9.64 13.56
N ILE A 63 -1.41 9.67 12.24
CA ILE A 63 -1.24 8.46 11.42
C ILE A 63 0.18 7.92 11.46
N LEU A 64 1.21 8.78 11.42
CA LEU A 64 2.61 8.34 11.28
C LEU A 64 3.08 7.28 12.31
N PRO A 65 2.67 7.31 13.59
CA PRO A 65 3.02 6.26 14.55
C PRO A 65 2.56 4.85 14.17
N THR A 66 1.48 4.67 13.40
CA THR A 66 0.97 3.35 13.00
C THR A 66 1.87 2.66 11.96
N PHE A 67 2.69 3.43 11.26
CA PHE A 67 3.65 2.94 10.27
C PHE A 67 5.07 2.74 10.82
N LYS A 68 5.24 2.77 12.16
CA LYS A 68 6.52 2.43 12.79
C LYS A 68 6.82 0.94 12.59
N LEU A 69 8.09 0.59 12.34
CA LEU A 69 8.52 -0.80 12.17
C LEU A 69 8.08 -1.73 13.31
N SER A 70 8.01 -1.24 14.55
CA SER A 70 7.52 -2.03 15.70
C SER A 70 6.05 -2.46 15.55
N VAL A 71 5.22 -1.64 14.92
CA VAL A 71 3.81 -1.95 14.62
C VAL A 71 3.72 -2.86 13.39
N LEU A 72 4.46 -2.53 12.32
CA LEU A 72 4.45 -3.29 11.07
C LEU A 72 4.88 -4.76 11.25
N ARG A 73 5.75 -5.04 12.23
CA ARG A 73 6.12 -6.41 12.62
C ARG A 73 4.93 -7.30 12.96
N ASN A 74 3.88 -6.73 13.54
CA ASN A 74 2.69 -7.49 13.92
C ASN A 74 1.86 -7.93 12.72
N PHE A 75 2.12 -7.37 11.52
CA PHE A 75 1.39 -7.68 10.29
C PHE A 75 2.00 -8.84 9.50
N ILE A 76 3.23 -9.26 9.82
CA ILE A 76 3.91 -10.36 9.11
C ILE A 76 3.07 -11.64 9.13
N SER A 77 2.46 -11.97 10.28
CA SER A 77 1.58 -13.14 10.39
C SER A 77 0.33 -13.02 9.52
N VAL A 78 -0.25 -11.82 9.40
CA VAL A 78 -1.41 -11.57 8.53
C VAL A 78 -1.04 -11.78 7.07
N PHE A 79 0.09 -11.21 6.62
CA PHE A 79 0.57 -11.38 5.25
C PHE A 79 0.80 -12.86 4.95
N GLN A 80 1.48 -13.57 5.84
CA GLN A 80 1.74 -14.99 5.67
C GLN A 80 0.47 -15.83 5.56
N ILE A 81 -0.48 -15.68 6.51
CA ILE A 81 -1.74 -16.44 6.49
C ILE A 81 -2.46 -16.20 5.16
N LYS A 82 -2.58 -14.94 4.74
CA LYS A 82 -3.28 -14.57 3.51
C LYS A 82 -2.54 -15.01 2.24
N SER A 83 -1.21 -15.03 2.26
CA SER A 83 -0.40 -15.58 1.16
C SER A 83 -0.57 -17.09 1.03
N PHE A 84 -0.63 -17.84 2.14
CA PHE A 84 -0.88 -19.29 2.08
C PHE A 84 -2.28 -19.61 1.57
N GLU A 85 -3.31 -18.93 2.07
CA GLU A 85 -4.69 -19.09 1.57
C GLU A 85 -4.76 -18.84 0.05
N LEU A 86 -4.08 -17.79 -0.44
CA LEU A 86 -4.03 -17.48 -1.87
C LEU A 86 -3.37 -18.61 -2.69
N VAL A 87 -2.21 -19.11 -2.24
CA VAL A 87 -1.48 -20.17 -2.96
C VAL A 87 -2.25 -21.50 -2.94
N GLU A 88 -2.90 -21.84 -1.84
CA GLU A 88 -3.75 -23.04 -1.75
C GLU A 88 -4.96 -22.94 -2.71
N ASN A 89 -5.58 -21.76 -2.79
CA ASN A 89 -6.65 -21.50 -3.74
C ASN A 89 -6.15 -21.67 -5.19
N TRP A 90 -5.02 -21.06 -5.54
CA TRP A 90 -4.42 -21.18 -6.87
C TRP A 90 -4.06 -22.64 -7.20
N ALA A 91 -3.49 -23.38 -6.26
CA ALA A 91 -3.16 -24.80 -6.46
C ALA A 91 -4.41 -25.63 -6.78
N SER A 92 -5.56 -25.33 -6.16
CA SER A 92 -6.83 -26.02 -6.46
C SER A 92 -7.39 -25.72 -7.85
N MET A 93 -7.04 -24.55 -8.40
CA MET A 93 -7.50 -24.05 -9.69
C MET A 93 -6.53 -24.35 -10.84
N ALA A 94 -5.26 -24.65 -10.54
CA ALA A 94 -4.20 -24.96 -11.50
C ALA A 94 -4.38 -26.36 -12.15
N LYS A 95 -5.51 -26.56 -12.85
CA LYS A 95 -5.87 -27.79 -13.57
C LYS A 95 -5.49 -27.75 -15.05
N GLY A 96 -4.43 -27.00 -15.39
CA GLY A 96 -3.93 -26.86 -16.76
C GLY A 96 -4.63 -25.80 -17.63
N SER A 97 -5.50 -24.97 -17.05
CA SER A 97 -6.08 -23.80 -17.73
C SER A 97 -5.36 -22.51 -17.33
N GLU A 98 -5.31 -21.56 -18.26
CA GLU A 98 -4.88 -20.19 -17.97
C GLU A 98 -5.84 -19.50 -16.99
N MET A 99 -5.31 -18.60 -16.17
CA MET A 99 -6.07 -17.89 -15.15
C MET A 99 -5.61 -16.44 -15.08
N ASP A 100 -6.56 -15.52 -14.98
CA ASP A 100 -6.29 -14.15 -14.59
C ASP A 100 -6.10 -14.09 -13.06
N ILE A 101 -4.87 -13.83 -12.63
CA ILE A 101 -4.50 -13.75 -11.21
C ILE A 101 -4.77 -12.37 -10.61
N PHE A 102 -5.04 -11.32 -11.41
CA PHE A 102 -5.14 -9.95 -10.93
C PHE A 102 -6.30 -9.77 -9.96
N LEU A 103 -7.48 -10.31 -10.27
CA LEU A 103 -8.65 -10.20 -9.39
C LEU A 103 -8.42 -10.92 -8.05
N GLU A 104 -7.76 -12.08 -8.07
CA GLU A 104 -7.41 -12.83 -6.86
C GLU A 104 -6.37 -12.08 -6.00
N LEU A 105 -5.39 -11.44 -6.65
CA LEU A 105 -4.42 -10.58 -5.96
C LEU A 105 -5.09 -9.35 -5.35
N CYS A 106 -6.03 -8.71 -6.05
CA CYS A 106 -6.83 -7.60 -5.51
C CYS A 106 -7.62 -8.04 -4.27
N ASN A 107 -8.29 -9.19 -4.35
CA ASN A 107 -9.06 -9.75 -3.23
C ASN A 107 -8.16 -10.07 -2.02
N SER A 108 -7.02 -10.73 -2.25
CA SER A 108 -6.08 -11.07 -1.18
C SER A 108 -5.47 -9.82 -0.54
N SER A 109 -5.04 -8.85 -1.36
CA SER A 109 -4.48 -7.61 -0.87
C SER A 109 -5.50 -6.75 -0.12
N LEU A 110 -6.77 -6.77 -0.51
CA LEU A 110 -7.85 -6.10 0.21
C LEU A 110 -8.06 -6.74 1.57
N GLN A 111 -8.10 -8.07 1.65
CA GLN A 111 -8.23 -8.79 2.91
C GLN A 111 -7.03 -8.52 3.83
N MET A 112 -5.79 -8.53 3.31
CA MET A 112 -4.60 -8.18 4.07
C MET A 112 -4.72 -6.75 4.61
N THR A 113 -5.02 -5.78 3.74
CA THR A 113 -5.14 -4.36 4.09
C THR A 113 -6.21 -4.13 5.16
N CYS A 114 -7.40 -4.69 5.00
CA CYS A 114 -8.46 -4.62 6.00
C CYS A 114 -8.04 -5.27 7.33
N SER A 115 -7.39 -6.45 7.28
CA SER A 115 -6.94 -7.16 8.48
C SER A 115 -5.86 -6.39 9.25
N THR A 116 -4.96 -5.71 8.54
CA THR A 116 -3.89 -4.91 9.17
C THR A 116 -4.38 -3.54 9.65
N LEU A 117 -5.28 -2.89 8.92
CA LEU A 117 -5.78 -1.53 9.25
C LEU A 117 -6.88 -1.55 10.30
N LEU A 118 -7.84 -2.46 10.18
CA LEU A 118 -9.01 -2.54 11.05
C LEU A 118 -8.76 -3.46 12.25
N GLY A 119 -7.77 -4.37 12.12
CA GLY A 119 -7.52 -5.42 13.10
C GLY A 119 -8.67 -6.43 13.19
N VAL A 120 -8.52 -7.42 14.07
CA VAL A 120 -9.58 -8.40 14.40
C VAL A 120 -10.62 -7.79 15.38
N ASN A 121 -10.37 -6.59 15.89
CA ASN A 121 -11.21 -5.91 16.88
C ASN A 121 -11.32 -4.40 16.58
N ILE A 122 -12.15 -4.10 15.59
CA ILE A 122 -12.40 -2.77 15.02
C ILE A 122 -12.76 -1.74 16.09
N GLU A 123 -13.59 -2.11 17.07
CA GLU A 123 -14.06 -1.20 18.11
C GLU A 123 -12.95 -0.75 19.07
N HIS A 124 -12.02 -1.65 19.42
CA HIS A 124 -10.92 -1.34 20.32
C HIS A 124 -9.93 -0.36 19.67
N ASN A 125 -9.62 -0.57 18.39
CA ASN A 125 -8.70 0.29 17.64
C ASN A 125 -9.29 1.67 17.38
N ILE A 126 -10.57 1.76 17.02
CA ILE A 126 -11.27 3.04 16.86
C ILE A 126 -11.34 3.78 18.20
N LYS A 127 -11.67 3.10 19.31
CA LYS A 127 -11.68 3.72 20.64
C LYS A 127 -10.29 4.16 21.10
N SER A 128 -9.24 3.39 20.82
CA SER A 128 -7.85 3.78 21.11
C SER A 128 -7.46 5.04 20.32
N LEU A 129 -7.71 5.07 19.00
CA LEU A 129 -7.47 6.24 18.16
C LEU A 129 -8.27 7.48 18.59
N LEU A 130 -9.54 7.30 18.96
CA LEU A 130 -10.41 8.37 19.50
C LEU A 130 -9.96 8.84 20.90
N SER A 131 -9.43 7.93 21.73
CA SER A 131 -8.98 8.26 23.08
C SER A 131 -7.60 8.93 23.12
N GLU A 132 -6.75 8.66 22.14
CA GLU A 132 -5.40 9.26 22.01
C GLU A 132 -5.41 10.60 21.27
N SER A 133 -6.51 10.94 20.57
CA SER A 133 -6.57 12.15 19.74
C SER A 133 -7.92 12.87 19.89
N PRO A 134 -8.00 13.92 20.74
CA PRO A 134 -9.11 14.88 20.67
C PRO A 134 -9.09 15.75 19.40
N VAL A 135 -8.23 15.43 18.41
CA VAL A 135 -7.88 16.31 17.30
C VAL A 135 -8.58 15.94 15.98
N LEU A 136 -8.96 14.66 15.80
CA LEU A 136 -9.70 14.21 14.60
C LEU A 136 -11.14 13.87 14.96
N SER A 137 -12.08 14.30 14.14
CA SER A 137 -13.48 13.88 14.19
C SER A 137 -13.65 12.43 13.74
N GLU A 138 -14.75 11.79 14.16
CA GLU A 138 -15.10 10.45 13.70
C GLU A 138 -15.15 10.35 12.17
N LYS A 139 -15.68 11.39 11.50
CA LYS A 139 -15.76 11.44 10.05
C LYS A 139 -14.37 11.48 9.40
N GLU A 140 -13.43 12.22 9.97
CA GLU A 140 -12.04 12.24 9.48
C GLU A 140 -11.36 10.89 9.68
N ILE A 141 -11.60 10.19 10.79
CA ILE A 141 -11.08 8.83 11.00
C ILE A 141 -11.65 7.86 9.94
N GLN A 142 -12.93 7.95 9.63
CA GLN A 142 -13.54 7.15 8.56
C GLN A 142 -12.92 7.45 7.18
N ASN A 143 -12.73 8.73 6.87
CA ASN A 143 -12.12 9.17 5.62
C ASN A 143 -10.68 8.67 5.48
N GLU A 144 -9.89 8.73 6.56
CA GLU A 144 -8.52 8.19 6.59
C GLU A 144 -8.50 6.68 6.42
N THR A 145 -9.40 5.98 7.09
CA THR A 145 -9.51 4.52 6.99
C THR A 145 -9.83 4.11 5.56
N LEU A 146 -10.80 4.77 4.93
CA LEU A 146 -11.17 4.52 3.53
C LEU A 146 -9.99 4.81 2.59
N PHE A 147 -9.29 5.91 2.79
CA PHE A 147 -8.12 6.26 2.00
C PHE A 147 -7.00 5.22 2.13
N MET A 148 -6.69 4.78 3.36
CA MET A 148 -5.66 3.76 3.60
C MET A 148 -6.02 2.41 2.98
N ILE A 149 -7.30 2.03 2.97
CA ILE A 149 -7.77 0.81 2.30
C ILE A 149 -7.50 0.93 0.80
N ILE A 150 -8.03 1.98 0.15
CA ILE A 150 -7.89 2.20 -1.30
C ILE A 150 -6.41 2.23 -1.70
N GLY A 151 -5.62 3.04 -1.00
CA GLY A 151 -4.19 3.19 -1.28
C GLY A 151 -3.38 1.92 -1.01
N GLY A 152 -3.82 1.06 -0.09
CA GLY A 152 -3.10 -0.15 0.31
C GLY A 152 -3.36 -1.36 -0.58
N TYR A 153 -4.62 -1.61 -0.97
CA TYR A 153 -4.95 -2.87 -1.63
C TYR A 153 -4.61 -2.88 -3.13
N GLU A 154 -5.00 -1.86 -3.87
CA GLU A 154 -4.91 -1.86 -5.34
C GLU A 154 -3.45 -1.70 -5.81
N THR A 155 -2.68 -0.85 -5.12
CA THR A 155 -1.25 -0.62 -5.43
C THR A 155 -0.42 -1.89 -5.20
N THR A 156 -0.66 -2.58 -4.09
CA THR A 156 0.04 -3.83 -3.72
C THR A 156 -0.34 -4.97 -4.67
N ALA A 157 -1.63 -5.14 -4.99
CA ALA A 157 -2.08 -6.15 -5.95
C ALA A 157 -1.47 -5.93 -7.35
N THR A 158 -1.42 -4.67 -7.80
CA THR A 158 -0.79 -4.28 -9.07
C THR A 158 0.71 -4.60 -9.05
N LEU A 159 1.42 -4.25 -7.98
CA LEU A 159 2.84 -4.55 -7.82
C LEU A 159 3.12 -6.05 -7.89
N ILE A 160 2.37 -6.86 -7.14
CA ILE A 160 2.56 -8.32 -7.10
C ILE A 160 2.20 -8.94 -8.46
N SER A 161 1.18 -8.42 -9.15
CA SER A 161 0.81 -8.88 -10.49
C SER A 161 1.95 -8.64 -11.50
N PHE A 162 2.51 -7.42 -11.55
CA PHE A 162 3.67 -7.14 -12.39
C PHE A 162 4.90 -7.96 -12.01
N ALA A 163 5.19 -8.11 -10.70
CA ALA A 163 6.30 -8.92 -10.23
C ALA A 163 6.16 -10.39 -10.65
N THR A 164 4.96 -10.97 -10.47
CA THR A 164 4.66 -12.36 -10.85
C THR A 164 4.80 -12.55 -12.35
N MET A 165 4.28 -11.61 -13.15
CA MET A 165 4.41 -11.63 -14.59
C MET A 165 5.88 -11.56 -15.05
N LEU A 166 6.68 -10.66 -14.45
CA LEU A 166 8.11 -10.57 -14.75
C LEU A 166 8.86 -11.85 -14.38
N LEU A 167 8.57 -12.47 -13.23
CA LEU A 167 9.16 -13.75 -12.87
C LEU A 167 8.79 -14.85 -13.88
N ALA A 168 7.55 -14.87 -14.37
CA ALA A 168 7.10 -15.83 -15.38
C ALA A 168 7.82 -15.65 -16.74
N PHE A 169 8.13 -14.41 -17.13
CA PHE A 169 8.89 -14.12 -18.36
C PHE A 169 10.41 -14.28 -18.22
N HIS A 170 10.93 -14.39 -17.00
CA HIS A 170 12.36 -14.49 -16.70
C HIS A 170 12.68 -15.71 -15.81
N PRO A 171 12.62 -16.95 -16.35
CA PRO A 171 12.80 -18.17 -15.56
C PRO A 171 14.13 -18.24 -14.81
N GLU A 172 15.20 -17.64 -15.34
CA GLU A 172 16.50 -17.54 -14.68
C GLU A 172 16.46 -16.70 -13.40
N ILE A 173 15.62 -15.65 -13.36
CA ILE A 173 15.41 -14.81 -12.18
C ILE A 173 14.49 -15.54 -11.21
N GLN A 174 13.42 -16.17 -11.72
CA GLN A 174 12.52 -16.98 -10.91
C GLN A 174 13.25 -18.10 -10.17
N ASN A 175 14.14 -18.84 -10.87
CA ASN A 175 14.92 -19.92 -10.25
C ASN A 175 15.89 -19.40 -9.18
N LYS A 176 16.50 -18.22 -9.38
CA LYS A 176 17.35 -17.59 -8.36
C LYS A 176 16.56 -17.20 -7.12
N ALA A 177 15.41 -16.55 -7.31
CA ALA A 177 14.52 -16.19 -6.20
C ALA A 177 14.02 -17.44 -5.46
N PHE A 178 13.66 -18.50 -6.18
CA PHE A 178 13.27 -19.77 -5.58
C PHE A 178 14.40 -20.41 -4.77
N GLN A 179 15.63 -20.42 -5.30
CA GLN A 179 16.79 -20.96 -4.58
C GLN A 179 17.07 -20.17 -3.29
N GLU A 180 17.06 -18.85 -3.36
CA GLU A 180 17.23 -17.98 -2.19
C GLU A 180 16.21 -18.29 -1.09
N LEU A 181 14.92 -18.39 -1.47
CA LEU A 181 13.87 -18.78 -0.53
C LEU A 181 14.08 -20.20 0.01
N SER A 182 14.49 -21.16 -0.83
CA SER A 182 14.79 -22.52 -0.38
C SER A 182 15.96 -22.57 0.60
N ASP A 183 16.95 -21.69 0.45
CA ASP A 183 18.11 -21.60 1.36
C ASP A 183 17.71 -20.99 2.71
N ILE A 184 16.82 -19.98 2.71
CA ILE A 184 16.32 -19.31 3.92
C ILE A 184 15.36 -20.21 4.71
N PHE A 185 14.41 -20.86 4.04
CA PHE A 185 13.35 -21.64 4.68
C PHE A 185 13.72 -23.13 4.86
N GLY A 186 14.68 -23.64 4.09
CA GLY A 186 15.16 -25.00 4.20
C GLY A 186 14.04 -26.03 4.08
N ASN A 187 13.99 -26.96 5.04
CA ASN A 187 13.00 -28.05 5.06
C ASN A 187 11.59 -27.61 5.52
N ASP A 188 11.46 -26.44 6.16
CA ASP A 188 10.16 -25.94 6.63
C ASP A 188 9.73 -24.72 5.80
N GLN A 189 9.20 -25.00 4.61
CA GLN A 189 8.68 -23.96 3.71
C GLN A 189 7.39 -23.32 4.22
N ARG A 190 6.81 -23.79 5.33
CA ARG A 190 5.57 -23.26 5.91
C ARG A 190 5.79 -22.48 7.21
N ARG A 191 7.01 -22.46 7.76
CA ARG A 191 7.30 -21.67 8.96
C ARG A 191 7.02 -20.19 8.71
N PRO A 192 6.68 -19.44 9.77
CA PRO A 192 6.61 -18.00 9.66
C PRO A 192 7.88 -17.31 9.20
N ALA A 193 7.71 -16.37 8.27
CA ALA A 193 8.74 -15.40 7.95
C ALA A 193 8.97 -14.50 9.19
N THR A 194 10.21 -14.14 9.40
CA THR A 194 10.66 -13.31 10.51
C THR A 194 11.52 -12.18 9.96
N LEU A 195 11.82 -11.17 10.78
CA LEU A 195 12.71 -10.09 10.36
C LEU A 195 14.16 -10.52 10.13
N GLN A 196 14.55 -11.72 10.56
CA GLN A 196 15.90 -12.25 10.32
C GLN A 196 16.03 -12.86 8.92
N ASP A 197 14.91 -13.05 8.23
CA ASP A 197 14.84 -13.61 6.88
C ASP A 197 15.04 -12.54 5.78
N PHE A 198 15.16 -11.26 6.16
CA PHE A 198 15.36 -10.10 5.29
C PHE A 198 16.67 -9.38 5.65
#